data_AF-A0A7C6PAQ4-F1
#
_entry.id   AF-A0A7C6PAQ4-F1
#
_cell.length_a   1.000
_cell.length_b   1.000
_cell.length_c   1.000
_cell.angle_alpha   90.00
_cell.angle_beta   90.00
_cell.angle_gamma   90.00
#
_symmetry.space_group_name_H-M   'P 1'
#
loop_
_entity.id
_entity.type
_entity.pdbx_description
1 polymer ?
#
loop_
_entity_poly.entity_id
_entity_poly.type
_entity_poly.pdbx_seq_one_letter_code
_entity_poly.pdbx_strand_id
1 'polypeptide(L)'
;MESINGIQPLTGKTLFPKTDISNEASFKDLFGSALHQVNSLQKDAERKAGEVVLGDANSFHEVVIATEKAALALQLLVQFQNKAVDAYHEIMRIQL
;
A
#
# COMPACT_ATOMS: atom_id res chain seq x y z
N MET A 1 40.02 6.87 56.50
CA MET A 1 39.03 7.64 55.69
C MET A 1 39.39 7.41 54.23
N GLU A 2 38.83 6.37 53.62
CA GLU A 2 38.90 6.17 52.17
C GLU A 2 37.49 6.32 51.63
N SER A 3 37.25 7.40 50.91
CA SER A 3 35.96 7.70 50.30
C SER A 3 35.78 6.77 49.10
N ILE A 4 34.86 5.81 49.24
CA ILE A 4 34.37 4.97 48.14
C ILE A 4 33.76 5.86 47.06
N ASN A 5 34.49 5.99 45.95
CA ASN A 5 34.12 6.82 44.82
C ASN A 5 33.12 6.08 43.92
N GLY A 6 31.89 6.60 43.88
CA GLY A 6 31.05 6.67 42.68
C GLY A 6 30.74 5.39 41.93
N ILE A 7 29.65 4.72 42.31
CA ILE A 7 28.87 3.90 41.37
C ILE A 7 28.38 4.81 40.25
N GLN A 8 29.00 4.70 39.08
CA GLN A 8 28.54 5.34 37.86
C GLN A 8 27.20 4.71 37.46
N PRO A 9 26.13 5.50 37.25
CA PRO A 9 24.91 4.95 36.70
C PRO A 9 25.23 4.42 35.30
N LEU A 10 24.82 3.18 35.04
CA LEU A 10 24.85 2.60 33.71
C LEU A 10 23.95 3.46 32.81
N THR A 11 24.56 4.44 32.12
CA THR A 11 23.92 5.15 31.02
C THR A 11 23.50 4.07 30.04
N GLY A 12 22.19 3.82 30.02
CA GLY A 12 21.56 2.84 29.16
C GLY A 12 22.01 3.07 27.74
N LYS A 13 22.91 2.19 27.28
CA LYS A 13 23.05 1.87 25.86
C LYS A 13 21.62 1.67 25.38
N THR A 14 21.13 2.58 24.56
CA THR A 14 19.83 2.46 23.92
C THR A 14 19.90 1.19 23.08
N LEU A 15 19.41 0.07 23.63
CA LEU A 15 19.40 -1.26 23.00
C LEU A 15 18.32 -1.37 21.90
N PHE A 16 17.67 -0.27 21.57
CA PHE A 16 16.71 -0.23 20.47
C PHE A 16 17.43 0.27 19.23
N PRO A 17 17.67 -0.59 18.21
CA PRO A 17 18.01 -0.09 16.90
C PRO A 17 16.91 0.89 16.48
N LYS A 18 17.29 2.15 16.25
CA LYS A 18 16.48 3.07 15.48
C LYS A 18 16.44 2.48 14.08
N THR A 19 15.40 1.71 13.78
CA THR A 19 15.04 1.39 12.41
C THR A 19 14.69 2.73 11.78
N ASP A 20 15.62 3.30 11.00
CA ASP A 20 15.33 4.39 10.09
C ASP A 20 14.28 3.89 9.09
N ILE A 21 13.02 4.24 9.37
CA ILE A 21 11.90 4.15 8.43
C ILE A 21 12.17 5.22 7.37
N SER A 22 13.17 5.00 6.51
CA SER A 22 13.57 5.98 5.50
C SER A 22 13.51 5.42 4.08
N ASN A 23 12.91 4.24 3.88
CA ASN A 23 12.78 3.67 2.53
C ASN A 23 11.49 2.86 2.28
N GLU A 24 10.50 2.95 3.16
CA GLU A 24 9.17 2.40 2.89
C GLU A 24 8.41 3.44 2.07
N ALA A 25 8.06 3.10 0.83
CA ALA A 25 7.15 3.91 0.01
C ALA A 25 5.93 4.29 0.88
N SER A 26 5.62 5.59 0.95
CA SER A 26 4.57 6.05 1.85
C SER A 26 3.25 5.40 1.45
N PHE A 27 2.35 5.14 2.39
CA PHE A 27 1.01 4.62 2.09
C PHE A 27 0.34 5.40 0.94
N LYS A 28 0.52 6.73 0.93
CA LYS A 28 0.05 7.63 -0.13
C LYS A 28 0.61 7.26 -1.51
N ASP A 29 1.89 6.91 -1.60
CA ASP A 29 2.56 6.58 -2.87
C ASP A 29 2.10 5.22 -3.40
N LEU A 30 1.94 4.25 -2.50
CA LEU A 30 1.40 2.92 -2.80
C LEU A 30 -0.07 3.00 -3.25
N PHE A 31 -0.89 3.74 -2.51
CA PHE A 31 -2.29 3.96 -2.84
C PHE A 31 -2.45 4.72 -4.17
N GLY A 32 -1.65 5.78 -4.38
CA GLY A 32 -1.63 6.52 -5.64
C GLY A 32 -1.23 5.65 -6.82
N SER A 33 -0.22 4.79 -6.66
CA SER A 33 0.24 3.86 -7.69
C SER A 33 -0.82 2.79 -8.01
N ALA A 34 -1.51 2.27 -7.00
CA ALA A 34 -2.58 1.30 -7.18
C ALA A 34 -3.80 1.95 -7.89
N LEU A 35 -4.17 3.18 -7.51
CA LEU A 35 -5.23 3.93 -8.19
C LEU A 35 -4.89 4.19 -9.66
N HIS A 36 -3.64 4.55 -9.96
CA HIS A 36 -3.17 4.72 -11.33
C HIS A 36 -3.22 3.40 -12.12
N GLN A 37 -2.87 2.27 -11.50
CA GLN A 37 -3.01 0.95 -12.11
C GLN A 37 -4.46 0.61 -12.46
N VAL A 38 -5.40 0.85 -11.54
CA VAL A 38 -6.84 0.64 -11.81
C VAL A 38 -7.31 1.52 -12.97
N ASN A 39 -6.88 2.79 -13.02
CA ASN A 39 -7.21 3.68 -14.14
C ASN A 39 -6.66 3.16 -15.49
N SER A 40 -5.42 2.66 -15.51
CA SER A 40 -4.84 2.04 -16.70
C SER A 40 -5.60 0.79 -17.14
N LEU A 41 -5.99 -0.08 -16.20
CA LEU A 41 -6.79 -1.27 -16.49
C LEU A 41 -8.15 -0.91 -17.08
N GLN A 42 -8.81 0.13 -16.54
CA GLN A 42 -10.08 0.62 -17.07
C GLN A 42 -9.95 1.15 -18.50
N LYS A 43 -8.92 1.96 -18.77
CA LYS A 43 -8.63 2.47 -20.12
C LYS A 43 -8.28 1.36 -21.12
N ASP A 44 -7.59 0.32 -20.65
CA ASP A 44 -7.27 -0.85 -21.48
C ASP A 44 -8.53 -1.62 -21.87
N ALA A 45 -9.43 -1.84 -20.91
CA ALA A 45 -10.74 -2.45 -21.16
C ALA A 45 -11.57 -1.63 -22.15
N GLU A 46 -11.62 -0.30 -22.00
CA GLU A 46 -12.32 0.60 -22.93
C GLU A 46 -11.74 0.57 -24.35
N ARG A 47 -10.40 0.56 -24.48
CA ARG A 47 -9.72 0.45 -25.78
C ARG A 47 -10.06 -0.87 -26.46
N LYS A 48 -9.91 -1.99 -25.75
CA LYS A 48 -10.23 -3.32 -26.28
C LYS A 48 -11.72 -3.41 -26.64
N ALA A 49 -12.61 -2.80 -25.85
CA ALA A 49 -14.04 -2.75 -26.14
C ALA A 49 -14.32 -2.05 -27.48
N GLY A 50 -13.60 -0.97 -27.78
CA GLY A 50 -13.65 -0.31 -29.08
C GLY A 50 -13.20 -1.21 -30.23
N GLU A 51 -12.11 -1.96 -30.04
CA GLU A 51 -11.58 -2.89 -31.06
C GLU A 51 -12.54 -4.05 -31.37
N VAL A 52 -13.26 -4.54 -30.37
CA VAL A 52 -14.30 -5.57 -30.55
C VAL A 52 -15.50 -5.05 -31.36
N VAL A 53 -15.93 -3.82 -31.12
CA VAL A 53 -17.01 -3.18 -31.89
C VAL A 53 -16.64 -3.02 -33.36
N LEU A 54 -15.33 -2.90 -33.68
CA LEU A 54 -14.82 -2.84 -35.05
C LEU A 54 -14.80 -4.21 -35.78
N GLY A 55 -15.16 -5.30 -35.11
CA GLY A 55 -15.37 -6.61 -35.74
C GLY A 55 -14.28 -7.66 -35.47
N ASP A 56 -13.32 -7.38 -34.59
CA ASP A 56 -12.34 -8.39 -34.18
C ASP A 56 -12.91 -9.28 -33.06
N ALA A 57 -13.58 -10.36 -33.47
CA ALA A 57 -14.24 -11.30 -32.55
C ALA A 57 -13.25 -12.04 -31.61
N ASN A 58 -11.96 -12.11 -31.96
CA ASN A 58 -10.93 -12.68 -31.08
C ASN A 58 -10.66 -11.80 -29.86
N SER A 59 -10.94 -10.50 -29.95
CA SER A 59 -10.70 -9.53 -28.88
C SER A 59 -11.81 -9.51 -27.82
N PHE A 60 -12.96 -10.16 -28.05
CA PHE A 60 -14.09 -10.13 -27.09
C PHE A 60 -13.70 -10.75 -25.75
N HIS A 61 -13.04 -11.91 -25.76
CA HIS A 61 -12.58 -12.54 -24.52
C HIS A 61 -11.58 -11.66 -23.77
N GLU A 62 -10.74 -10.91 -24.50
CA GLU A 62 -9.79 -9.98 -23.90
C GLU A 62 -10.47 -8.78 -23.23
N VAL A 63 -11.57 -8.26 -23.79
CA VAL A 63 -12.37 -7.19 -23.18
C VAL A 63 -12.98 -7.65 -21.88
N VAL A 64 -13.58 -8.83 -21.88
CA VAL A 64 -14.18 -9.42 -20.68
C VAL A 64 -13.10 -9.59 -19.61
N ILE A 65 -11.96 -10.20 -19.94
CA ILE A 65 -10.83 -10.35 -19.02
C ILE A 65 -10.34 -9.00 -18.50
N ALA A 66 -10.15 -8.00 -19.37
CA ALA A 66 -9.66 -6.69 -18.98
C ALA A 66 -10.64 -5.99 -18.03
N THR A 67 -11.93 -6.12 -18.29
CA THR A 67 -13.01 -5.59 -17.45
C THR A 67 -13.04 -6.28 -16.09
N GLU A 68 -12.98 -7.61 -16.05
CA GLU A 68 -12.90 -8.39 -14.81
C GLU A 68 -11.68 -7.98 -13.97
N LYS A 69 -10.52 -7.83 -14.61
CA LYS A 69 -9.28 -7.38 -13.94
C LYS A 69 -9.45 -6.00 -13.33
N ALA A 70 -10.02 -5.05 -14.08
CA ALA A 70 -10.25 -3.70 -13.58
C ALA A 70 -11.22 -3.70 -12.38
N ALA A 71 -12.31 -4.48 -12.45
CA ALA A 71 -13.28 -4.60 -11.37
C ALA A 71 -12.67 -5.21 -10.10
N LEU A 72 -11.92 -6.31 -10.24
CA LEU A 72 -11.26 -6.96 -9.11
C LEU A 72 -10.19 -6.05 -8.47
N ALA A 73 -9.40 -5.36 -9.28
CA ALA A 73 -8.37 -4.44 -8.80
C ALA A 73 -9.00 -3.27 -8.02
N LEU A 74 -10.15 -2.74 -8.49
CA LEU A 74 -10.89 -1.71 -7.77
C LEU A 74 -11.42 -2.22 -6.42
N GLN A 75 -11.99 -3.42 -6.39
CA GLN A 75 -12.47 -4.04 -5.15
C GLN A 75 -11.34 -4.22 -4.13
N LEU A 76 -10.18 -4.68 -4.60
CA LEU A 76 -8.98 -4.81 -3.76
C LEU A 76 -8.52 -3.46 -3.22
N LEU A 77 -8.53 -2.42 -4.05
CA LEU A 77 -8.14 -1.06 -3.64
C LEU A 77 -9.04 -0.52 -2.52
N VAL A 78 -10.35 -0.73 -2.60
CA VAL A 78 -11.30 -0.33 -1.55
C VAL A 78 -11.03 -1.08 -0.24
N GLN A 79 -10.77 -2.39 -0.31
CA GLN A 79 -10.40 -3.17 0.88
C GLN A 79 -9.09 -2.69 1.51
N PHE A 80 -8.11 -2.37 0.67
CA PHE A 80 -6.83 -1.82 1.10
C PHE A 80 -6.99 -0.46 1.80
N GLN A 81 -7.83 0.42 1.25
CA GLN A 81 -8.17 1.71 1.87
C GLN A 81 -8.74 1.51 3.28
N ASN A 82 -9.74 0.63 3.42
CA ASN A 82 -10.36 0.34 4.72
C ASN A 82 -9.32 -0.19 5.71
N LYS A 83 -8.50 -1.15 5.28
CA LYS A 83 -7.47 -1.77 6.15
C LYS A 83 -6.38 -0.77 6.58
N ALA A 84 -6.05 0.19 5.72
CA ALA A 84 -5.09 1.23 6.05
C ALA A 84 -5.64 2.24 7.07
N VAL A 85 -6.93 2.60 6.97
CA VAL A 85 -7.61 3.42 7.97
C VAL A 85 -7.68 2.68 9.31
N ASP A 86 -8.02 1.39 9.30
CA ASP A 86 -8.04 0.56 10.50
C ASP A 86 -6.66 0.47 11.16
N ALA A 87 -5.59 0.27 10.36
CA ALA A 87 -4.22 0.24 10.86
C ALA A 87 -3.81 1.58 11.50
N TYR A 88 -4.23 2.71 10.91
CA TYR A 88 -4.00 4.02 11.50
C TYR A 88 -4.71 4.18 12.85
N HIS A 89 -5.98 3.76 12.95
CA HIS A 89 -6.73 3.78 14.21
C HIS A 89 -6.12 2.86 15.28
N GLU A 90 -5.64 1.68 14.90
CA GLU A 90 -5.02 0.74 15.85
C GLU A 90 -3.72 1.29 16.44
N ILE A 91 -2.87 1.91 15.60
CA ILE A 91 -1.64 2.58 16.06
C ILE A 91 -1.97 3.69 17.08
N MET A 92 -3.02 4.48 16.84
CA MET A 92 -3.48 5.51 17.78
C MET A 92 -3.94 4.92 19.11
N ARG A 93 -4.56 3.74 19.10
CA ARG A 93 -5.06 3.06 20.31
C ARG A 93 -3.94 2.52 21.20
N ILE A 94 -2.80 2.14 20.63
CA ILE A 94 -1.64 1.61 21.39
C ILE A 94 -0.89 2.72 22.15
N GLN A 95 -0.99 3.97 21.69
CA GLN A 95 -0.24 5.12 22.25
C GLN A 95 -1.00 5.89 23.34
N LEU A 96 -2.26 5.56 23.60
CA LEU A 96 -3.08 6.07 24.72
C LEU A 96 -3.02 5.09 25.90
#